data_AF-A0A9P7XEL4-F1
#
_entry.id   AF-A0A9P7XEL4-F1
#
_cell.length_a   1.000
_cell.length_b   1.000
_cell.length_c   1.000
_cell.angle_alpha   90.00
_cell.angle_beta   90.00
_cell.angle_gamma   90.00
#
_symmetry.space_group_name_H-M   'P 1'
#
loop_
_entity.id
_entity.type
_entity.pdbx_description
1 polymer ?
#
loop_
_entity_poly.entity_id
_entity_poly.type
_entity_poly.pdbx_seq_one_letter_code
_entity_poly.pdbx_strand_id
1 'polypeptide(L)'
;MDHVLQLLDLHAQRLPLPLSPVKDVTFTKGSLKDTKGYEFGQKTIIHRFCPNCGSSVFEEMKTRDMLAVNIRHLRGVDVKALEFVHYDGFTKHGPQYEFA
;
A
#
# COMPACT_ATOMS: atom_id res chain seq x y z
N MET A 1 9.16 -19.34 -8.35
CA MET A 1 9.49 -18.41 -7.23
C MET A 1 8.45 -17.33 -7.34
N ASP A 2 7.31 -17.63 -6.76
CA ASP A 2 6.03 -17.05 -7.20
C ASP A 2 5.72 -15.90 -6.27
N HIS A 3 6.23 -14.73 -6.64
CA HIS A 3 5.92 -13.49 -5.93
C HIS A 3 4.55 -13.02 -6.40
N VAL A 4 3.51 -13.45 -5.68
CA VAL A 4 2.15 -12.90 -5.76
C VAL A 4 2.21 -11.47 -5.21
N LEU A 5 2.45 -10.50 -6.10
CA LEU A 5 2.52 -9.08 -5.74
C LEU A 5 1.16 -8.44 -5.96
N GLN A 6 0.46 -8.11 -4.87
CA GLN A 6 -0.89 -7.55 -4.92
C GLN A 6 -0.88 -6.02 -5.03
N LEU A 7 -1.75 -5.52 -5.91
CA LEU A 7 -2.07 -4.11 -6.16
C LEU A 7 -2.52 -3.35 -4.90
N LEU A 8 -2.20 -2.05 -4.84
CA LEU A 8 -2.87 -1.09 -3.96
C LEU A 8 -4.35 -1.05 -4.31
N ASP A 9 -5.17 -1.61 -3.45
CA ASP A 9 -6.00 -0.85 -2.52
C ASP A 9 -6.66 -1.83 -1.54
N LEU A 10 -6.88 -1.35 -0.31
CA LEU A 10 -7.75 -1.94 0.71
C LEU A 10 -7.13 -2.96 1.70
N HIS A 11 -6.41 -2.42 2.69
CA HIS A 11 -6.43 -2.82 4.11
C HIS A 11 -6.38 -4.32 4.48
N ALA A 12 -5.63 -5.16 3.76
CA ALA A 12 -5.49 -6.56 4.13
C ALA A 12 -4.50 -6.76 5.31
N GLN A 13 -4.97 -6.60 6.55
CA GLN A 13 -4.19 -6.89 7.77
C GLN A 13 -3.87 -8.38 7.99
N ARG A 14 -4.23 -9.29 7.05
CA ARG A 14 -4.11 -10.75 7.23
C ARG A 14 -3.61 -11.54 6.01
N LEU A 15 -3.20 -10.89 4.92
CA LEU A 15 -2.58 -11.57 3.77
C LEU A 15 -1.10 -11.19 3.65
N PRO A 16 -0.24 -12.04 3.07
CA PRO A 16 1.15 -11.71 2.80
C PRO A 16 1.20 -10.66 1.68
N LEU A 17 0.90 -9.40 2.02
CA LEU A 17 1.25 -8.26 1.19
C LEU A 17 2.77 -8.29 0.99
N PRO A 18 3.29 -7.90 -0.18
CA PRO A 18 4.72 -7.67 -0.35
C PRO A 18 5.11 -6.43 0.44
N LEU A 19 5.34 -6.64 1.73
CA LEU A 19 5.82 -5.62 2.66
C LEU A 19 7.32 -5.49 2.47
N SER A 20 7.74 -4.33 2.01
CA SER A 20 9.15 -3.99 1.93
C SER A 20 9.56 -3.32 3.23
N PRO A 21 10.53 -3.85 4.00
CA PRO A 21 11.11 -3.10 5.10
C PRO A 21 11.55 -1.72 4.59
N VAL A 22 11.29 -0.66 5.35
CA VAL A 22 11.59 0.72 4.89
C VAL A 22 13.06 0.87 4.50
N LYS A 23 13.96 0.20 5.22
CA LYS A 23 15.41 0.14 4.94
C LYS A 23 15.78 -0.40 3.55
N ASP A 24 14.93 -1.24 2.96
CA ASP A 24 15.19 -1.90 1.67
C ASP A 24 14.66 -1.04 0.50
N VAL A 25 14.01 0.09 0.79
CA VAL A 25 13.44 1.01 -0.20
C VAL A 25 14.37 2.20 -0.38
N THR A 26 14.86 2.38 -1.61
CA THR A 26 15.64 3.56 -2.00
C THR A 26 14.82 4.48 -2.90
N PHE A 27 14.68 5.74 -2.50
CA PHE A 27 14.01 6.76 -3.31
C PHE A 27 14.98 7.33 -4.35
N THR A 28 14.70 7.10 -5.64
CA THR A 28 15.51 7.67 -6.72
C THR A 28 15.34 9.18 -6.87
N LYS A 29 14.18 9.70 -6.45
CA LYS A 29 13.82 11.13 -6.43
C LYS A 29 12.89 11.39 -5.26
N GLY A 30 13.12 12.49 -4.57
CA GLY A 30 12.38 12.84 -3.35
C GLY A 30 12.62 11.84 -2.22
N SER A 31 11.69 11.82 -1.28
CA SER A 31 11.76 11.03 -0.05
C SER A 31 10.35 10.76 0.47
N LEU A 32 10.26 9.93 1.51
CA LEU A 32 9.02 9.71 2.24
C LEU A 32 8.34 11.03 2.68
N LYS A 33 9.15 12.05 3.06
CA LYS A 33 8.67 13.35 3.54
C LYS A 33 8.06 14.23 2.45
N ASP A 34 8.39 13.97 1.19
CA ASP A 34 7.89 14.73 0.04
C ASP A 34 6.50 14.26 -0.40
N THR A 35 5.95 13.24 0.25
CA THR A 35 4.60 12.74 0.01
C THR A 35 3.58 13.33 0.99
N LYS A 36 2.31 13.37 0.58
CA LYS A 36 1.20 13.73 1.47
C LYS A 36 0.60 12.48 2.07
N GLY A 37 0.44 12.49 3.40
CA GLY A 37 -0.18 11.39 4.15
C GLY A 37 -1.66 11.63 4.37
N TYR A 38 -2.47 10.60 4.17
CA TYR A 38 -3.87 10.54 4.55
C TYR A 38 -4.09 9.33 5.46
N GLU A 39 -4.89 9.52 6.51
CA GLU A 39 -5.15 8.49 7.50
C GLU A 39 -6.64 8.44 7.82
N PHE A 40 -7.17 7.24 8.04
CA PHE A 40 -8.57 7.03 8.42
C PHE A 40 -8.73 5.78 9.28
N GLY A 41 -9.95 5.53 9.76
CA GLY A 41 -10.23 4.45 10.70
C GLY A 41 -9.37 4.56 11.96
N GLN A 42 -8.61 3.51 12.27
CA GLN A 42 -7.73 3.44 13.43
C GLN A 42 -6.40 4.21 13.28
N LYS A 43 -6.13 4.82 12.11
CA LYS A 43 -4.90 5.61 11.85
C LYS A 43 -3.60 4.84 12.10
N THR A 44 -3.61 3.54 11.79
CA THR A 44 -2.44 2.64 11.89
C THR A 44 -1.63 2.56 10.60
N ILE A 45 -2.22 3.01 9.49
CA ILE A 45 -1.62 3.03 8.16
C ILE A 45 -1.74 4.46 7.61
N ILE A 46 -0.63 4.98 7.09
CA ILE A 46 -0.59 6.26 6.38
C ILE A 46 -0.59 5.98 4.89
N HIS A 47 -1.64 6.41 4.20
CA HIS A 47 -1.74 6.37 2.75
C HIS A 47 -0.94 7.53 2.16
N ARG A 48 0.09 7.24 1.38
CA ARG A 48 1.04 8.24 0.91
C ARG A 48 0.83 8.54 -0.58
N PHE A 49 0.55 9.81 -0.87
CA PHE A 49 0.25 10.30 -2.21
C PHE A 49 1.31 11.28 -2.71
N CYS A 50 1.53 11.30 -4.02
CA CYS A 50 2.34 12.32 -4.66
C CYS A 50 1.59 13.67 -4.63
N PRO A 51 2.16 14.76 -4.07
CA PRO A 51 1.51 16.06 -4.04
C PRO A 51 1.31 16.70 -5.42
N ASN A 52 2.07 16.27 -6.42
CA ASN A 52 2.04 16.87 -7.76
C ASN A 52 0.97 16.23 -8.67
N CYS A 53 0.83 14.91 -8.65
CA CYS A 53 -0.09 14.19 -9.54
C CYS A 53 -1.22 13.44 -8.83
N GLY A 54 -1.22 13.40 -7.48
CA GLY A 54 -2.27 12.76 -6.69
C GLY A 54 -2.24 11.23 -6.68
N SER A 55 -1.24 10.58 -7.29
CA SER A 55 -1.16 9.12 -7.32
C SER A 55 -0.85 8.53 -5.94
N SER A 56 -1.49 7.41 -5.60
CA SER A 56 -1.20 6.61 -4.40
C SER A 56 0.06 5.79 -4.62
N VAL A 57 1.15 6.15 -3.93
CA VAL A 57 2.50 5.62 -4.21
C VAL A 57 2.83 4.44 -3.30
N PHE A 58 2.53 4.56 -2.01
CA PHE A 58 2.72 3.51 -1.03
C PHE A 58 1.87 3.74 0.22
N GLU A 59 1.69 2.70 1.01
CA GLU A 59 1.15 2.77 2.35
C GLU A 59 2.25 2.53 3.37
N GLU A 60 2.33 3.37 4.39
CA GLU A 60 3.28 3.25 5.48
C GLU A 60 2.57 2.69 6.71
N MET A 61 3.07 1.56 7.23
CA MET A 61 2.54 0.97 8.45
C MET A 61 3.19 1.67 9.65
N LYS A 62 2.41 2.24 10.57
CA LYS A 62 3.00 2.90 11.76
C LYS A 62 3.56 1.91 12.78
N THR A 63 2.94 0.73 12.85
CA THR A 63 3.26 -0.30 13.84
C THR A 63 4.29 -1.31 13.34
N ARG A 64 4.67 -1.23 12.07
CA ARG A 64 5.65 -2.10 11.42
C ARG A 64 6.52 -1.23 10.54
N ASP A 65 7.84 -1.35 10.60
CA ASP A 65 8.76 -0.58 9.75
C ASP A 65 8.73 -1.08 8.29
N MET A 66 7.58 -0.95 7.64
CA MET A 66 7.22 -1.57 6.37
C MET A 66 6.42 -0.61 5.49
N LEU A 67 6.75 -0.63 4.19
CA LEU A 67 6.01 0.03 3.13
C LEU A 67 5.33 -1.01 2.25
N ALA A 68 4.04 -0.81 1.97
CA ALA A 68 3.35 -1.49 0.88
C ALA A 68 3.44 -0.60 -0.37
N VAL A 69 4.16 -1.06 -1.39
CA VAL A 69 4.49 -0.25 -2.57
C VAL A 69 3.51 -0.51 -3.71
N ASN A 70 3.12 0.55 -4.42
CA ASN A 70 2.24 0.41 -5.57
C ASN A 70 2.95 -0.15 -6.79
N ILE A 71 2.59 -1.39 -7.13
CA ILE A 71 3.14 -2.11 -8.26
C ILE A 71 2.91 -1.41 -9.60
N ARG A 72 1.86 -0.59 -9.73
CA ARG A 72 1.64 0.24 -10.93
C ARG A 72 2.76 1.27 -11.15
N HIS A 73 3.52 1.61 -10.11
CA HIS A 73 4.65 2.54 -10.18
C HIS A 73 6.00 1.83 -10.40
N LEU A 74 6.04 0.50 -10.37
CA LEU A 74 7.26 -0.27 -10.65
C LEU A 74 7.48 -0.43 -12.15
N ARG A 75 8.69 -0.16 -12.62
CA ARG A 75 9.08 -0.35 -14.02
C ARG A 75 9.47 -1.80 -14.26
N GLY A 76 9.14 -2.31 -15.44
CA GLY A 76 9.50 -3.67 -15.84
C GLY A 76 8.62 -4.77 -15.22
N VAL A 77 7.53 -4.40 -14.53
CA VAL A 77 6.55 -5.34 -14.01
C VAL A 77 5.34 -5.39 -14.95
N ASP A 78 5.04 -6.57 -15.47
CA ASP A 78 3.79 -6.80 -16.20
C ASP A 78 2.66 -7.10 -15.20
N VAL A 79 1.92 -6.05 -14.85
CA VAL A 79 0.79 -6.15 -13.91
C VAL A 79 -0.29 -7.10 -14.42
N LYS A 80 -0.46 -7.26 -15.74
CA LYS A 80 -1.52 -8.13 -16.29
C LYS A 80 -1.18 -9.62 -16.17
N ALA A 81 0.10 -9.94 -16.07
CA ALA A 81 0.59 -11.30 -15.89
C ALA A 81 0.59 -11.75 -14.42
N LEU A 82 0.29 -10.86 -13.48
CA LEU A 82 0.26 -11.18 -12.06
C LEU A 82 -1.05 -11.87 -11.66
N GLU A 83 -0.95 -12.80 -10.72
CA GLU A 83 -2.12 -13.39 -10.08
C GLU A 83 -2.71 -12.43 -9.04
N PHE A 84 -4.02 -12.20 -9.13
CA PHE A 84 -4.76 -11.33 -8.22
C PHE A 84 -5.55 -12.16 -7.22
N VAL A 85 -5.21 -12.06 -5.93
CA VAL A 85 -6.10 -12.47 -4.85
C VAL A 85 -7.07 -11.33 -4.56
N HIS A 86 -8.36 -11.56 -4.82
CA HIS A 86 -9.37 -10.57 -4.49
C HIS A 86 -9.53 -10.45 -2.97
N TYR A 87 -9.48 -9.21 -2.46
CA TYR A 87 -9.77 -8.89 -1.07
C TYR A 87 -11.03 -8.03 -1.00
N ASP A 88 -12.10 -8.61 -0.44
CA ASP A 88 -13.32 -7.87 -0.14
C ASP A 88 -13.14 -7.09 1.17
N GLY A 89 -12.98 -5.78 1.07
CA GLY A 89 -12.92 -4.92 2.25
C GLY A 89 -14.30 -4.48 2.78
N PHE A 90 -15.40 -4.73 2.07
CA PHE A 90 -16.72 -4.36 2.61
C PHE A 90 -17.13 -5.32 3.72
N THR A 91 -17.04 -6.64 3.49
CA THR A 91 -17.46 -7.64 4.48
C THR A 91 -16.36 -8.06 5.45
N LYS A 92 -15.08 -7.95 5.06
CA LYS A 92 -13.95 -8.41 5.90
C LYS A 92 -13.39 -7.32 6.81
N HIS A 93 -13.86 -6.09 6.69
CA HIS A 93 -13.53 -5.03 7.64
C HIS A 93 -14.50 -5.01 8.80
N GLY A 94 -13.97 -4.68 9.98
CA GLY A 94 -14.76 -4.57 11.20
C GLY A 94 -15.51 -3.24 11.29
N PRO A 95 -16.23 -3.00 12.40
CA PRO A 95 -17.13 -1.86 12.59
C PRO A 95 -16.46 -0.49 12.43
N GLN A 96 -15.13 -0.43 12.53
CA GLN A 96 -14.34 0.79 12.33
C GLN A 96 -14.39 1.36 10.89
N TYR A 97 -15.04 0.68 9.95
CA TYR A 97 -15.25 1.12 8.56
C TYR A 97 -16.73 1.14 8.13
N GLU A 98 -17.67 0.97 9.07
CA GLU A 98 -19.11 1.13 8.79
C GLU A 98 -19.46 2.63 8.72
N PHE A 99 -20.29 3.01 7.75
CA PHE A 99 -20.86 4.36 7.69
C PHE A 99 -21.98 4.46 8.73
N ALA A 100 -21.88 5.44 9.62
CA ALA A 100 -22.94 5.76 10.58
C ALA A 100 -24.22 6.24 9.88
#